data_AF-A0A1Q6V2W0-F1
#
_entry.id   AF-A0A1Q6V2W0-F1
#
_cell.length_a   1.000
_cell.length_b   1.000
_cell.length_c   1.000
_cell.angle_alpha   90.00
_cell.angle_beta   90.00
_cell.angle_gamma   90.00
#
_symmetry.space_group_name_H-M   'P 1'
#
loop_
_entity.id
_entity.type
_entity.pdbx_description
1 polymer ?
#
loop_
_entity_poly.entity_id
_entity_poly.type
_entity_poly.pdbx_seq_one_letter_code
_entity_poly.pdbx_strand_id
1 'polypeptide(L)'
;MNKKIYFLCLLMLLILTIFLLLKKTMIEEEKNYVISITYPKTNIKKLNQRIKNDILKEIKKIKEKERETPYLINRDELNIDFEYFLFDNRYINIILKSDLYHGNTNQNSYELYSYLYDRVR
;
A
#
# COMPACT_ATOMS: atom_id res chain seq x y z
N MET A 1 28.85 30.33 -5.22
CA MET A 1 27.66 29.58 -4.77
C MET A 1 27.86 29.18 -3.31
N ASN A 2 26.95 29.58 -2.41
CA ASN A 2 27.17 29.54 -0.96
C ASN A 2 27.23 28.09 -0.43
N LYS A 3 28.30 27.70 0.27
CA LYS A 3 28.45 26.36 0.88
C LYS A 3 27.25 25.97 1.77
N LYS A 4 26.60 26.96 2.39
CA LYS A 4 25.36 26.80 3.17
C LYS A 4 24.16 26.31 2.34
N ILE A 5 24.03 26.77 1.09
CA ILE A 5 22.96 26.34 0.18
C ILE A 5 23.15 24.89 -0.22
N TYR A 6 24.40 24.49 -0.50
CA TYR A 6 24.73 23.10 -0.84
C TYR A 6 24.40 22.13 0.30
N PHE A 7 24.74 22.51 1.54
CA PHE A 7 24.40 21.73 2.72
C PHE A 7 22.88 21.60 2.93
N LEU A 8 22.12 22.68 2.72
CA LEU A 8 20.66 22.66 2.84
C LEU A 8 20.01 21.75 1.79
N CYS A 9 20.47 21.80 0.54
CA CYS A 9 20.01 20.90 -0.53
C CYS A 9 20.34 19.43 -0.22
N LEU A 10 21.53 19.15 0.29
CA LEU A 10 21.93 17.80 0.69
C LEU A 10 21.06 17.26 1.82
N LEU A 11 20.74 18.10 2.82
CA LEU A 11 19.86 17.75 3.93
C LEU A 11 18.43 17.46 3.46
N MET A 12 17.90 18.26 2.53
CA MET A 12 16.58 18.03 1.92
C MET A 12 16.52 16.72 1.12
N LEU A 13 17.56 16.41 0.35
CA LEU A 13 17.69 15.13 -0.37
C LEU A 13 17.75 13.94 0.60
N LEU A 14 18.49 14.08 1.71
CA LEU A 14 18.57 13.06 2.75
C LEU A 14 17.20 12.83 3.42
N ILE A 15 16.46 13.90 3.74
CA ILE A 15 15.12 13.80 4.34
C ILE A 15 14.16 13.12 3.35
N LEU A 16 14.18 13.51 2.08
CA LEU A 16 13.31 12.95 1.04
C LEU A 16 13.57 11.45 0.84
N THR A 17 14.84 11.03 0.79
CA THR A 17 15.20 9.60 0.67
C THR A 17 14.77 8.78 1.89
N ILE A 18 14.89 9.32 3.10
CA ILE A 18 14.39 8.67 4.33
C ILE A 18 12.86 8.50 4.26
N PHE A 19 12.12 9.52 3.81
CA PHE A 19 10.67 9.42 3.65
C PHE A 19 10.25 8.37 2.61
N LEU A 20 10.96 8.26 1.49
CA LEU A 20 10.75 7.19 0.51
C LEU A 20 11.02 5.80 1.09
N LEU A 21 12.06 5.65 1.92
CA LEU A 21 12.40 4.39 2.59
C LEU A 21 11.35 3.93 3.62
N LEU A 22 10.55 4.85 4.17
CA LEU A 22 9.51 4.54 5.15
C LEU A 22 8.26 3.90 4.53
N LYS A 23 7.97 4.19 3.25
CA LYS A 23 6.90 3.54 2.48
C LYS A 23 7.49 2.37 1.69
N LYS A 24 7.02 1.16 1.98
CA LYS A 24 7.39 -0.01 1.19
C LYS A 24 6.35 -0.22 0.10
N THR A 25 6.78 -0.12 -1.15
CA THR A 25 5.99 -0.53 -2.30
C THR A 25 6.43 -1.91 -2.76
N MET A 26 5.49 -2.82 -2.94
CA MET A 26 5.69 -4.13 -3.54
C MET A 26 4.89 -4.18 -4.83
N ILE A 27 5.49 -4.68 -5.90
CA ILE A 27 4.84 -4.90 -7.18
C ILE A 27 4.98 -6.37 -7.54
N GLU A 28 3.87 -7.03 -7.83
CA GLU A 28 3.79 -8.40 -8.36
C GLU A 28 3.14 -8.31 -9.73
N GLU A 29 3.86 -8.75 -10.76
CA GLU A 29 3.37 -8.78 -12.14
C GLU A 29 3.16 -10.23 -12.59
N GLU A 30 1.97 -10.52 -13.07
CA GLU A 30 1.63 -11.75 -13.74
C GLU A 30 1.07 -11.46 -15.14
N LYS A 31 0.85 -12.52 -15.92
CA LYS A 31 0.33 -12.38 -17.29
C LYS A 31 -1.01 -11.64 -17.33
N ASN A 32 -1.90 -11.94 -16.38
CA ASN A 32 -3.28 -11.46 -16.37
C ASN A 32 -3.52 -10.32 -15.38
N TYR A 33 -2.60 -10.07 -14.45
CA TYR A 33 -2.80 -9.01 -13.47
C TYR A 33 -1.50 -8.33 -13.05
N VAL A 34 -1.63 -7.13 -12.50
CA VAL A 34 -0.58 -6.43 -11.77
C VAL A 34 -1.12 -6.08 -10.39
N ILE A 35 -0.35 -6.34 -9.35
CA ILE A 35 -0.68 -5.98 -7.97
C ILE A 35 0.39 -5.02 -7.48
N SER A 36 -0.01 -3.81 -7.11
CA SER A 36 0.83 -2.83 -6.43
C SER A 36 0.34 -2.63 -5.00
N ILE A 37 1.27 -2.62 -4.04
CA ILE A 37 0.94 -2.53 -2.61
C ILE A 37 1.88 -1.56 -1.95
N THR A 38 1.36 -0.43 -1.49
CA THR A 38 2.12 0.55 -0.72
C THR A 38 1.64 0.56 0.72
N TYR A 39 2.52 0.17 1.64
CA TYR A 39 2.24 0.24 3.07
C TYR A 39 3.47 0.75 3.83
N PRO A 40 3.27 1.61 4.85
CA PRO A 40 4.35 2.03 5.71
C PRO A 40 4.74 0.89 6.66
N LYS A 41 6.04 0.72 6.85
CA LYS A 41 6.57 -0.28 7.76
C LYS A 41 6.45 0.25 9.19
N THR A 42 5.68 -0.45 10.04
CA THR A 42 5.62 -0.15 11.47
C THR A 42 6.61 -1.01 12.25
N ASN A 43 7.00 -0.57 13.46
CA ASN A 43 7.76 -1.41 14.39
C ASN A 43 6.85 -2.29 15.27
N ILE A 44 5.54 -2.33 15.00
CA ILE A 44 4.54 -3.02 15.82
C ILE A 44 4.19 -4.36 15.16
N LYS A 45 4.76 -5.47 15.67
CA LYS A 45 4.65 -6.80 15.05
C LYS A 45 3.20 -7.27 14.83
N LYS A 46 2.33 -7.10 15.84
CA LYS A 46 0.90 -7.47 15.75
C LYS A 46 0.18 -6.68 14.64
N LEU A 47 0.42 -5.37 14.57
CA LEU A 47 -0.15 -4.52 13.54
C LEU A 47 0.33 -4.91 12.14
N ASN A 48 1.64 -5.14 11.97
CA ASN A 48 2.20 -5.62 10.71
C ASN A 48 1.58 -6.95 10.26
N GLN A 49 1.30 -7.87 11.20
CA GLN A 49 0.64 -9.13 10.88
C GLN A 49 -0.81 -8.91 10.43
N ARG A 50 -1.54 -7.99 11.07
CA ARG A 50 -2.91 -7.65 10.67
C ARG A 50 -2.94 -7.04 9.27
N ILE A 51 -2.08 -6.06 9.00
CA ILE A 51 -1.91 -5.45 7.67
C ILE A 51 -1.60 -6.51 6.61
N LYS A 52 -0.69 -7.45 6.91
CA LYS A 52 -0.38 -8.56 6.00
C LYS A 52 -1.61 -9.40 5.70
N ASN A 53 -2.44 -9.69 6.69
CA ASN A 53 -3.68 -10.45 6.48
C ASN A 53 -4.69 -9.67 5.63
N ASP A 54 -4.80 -8.35 5.85
CA ASP A 54 -5.67 -7.48 5.06
C ASP A 54 -5.22 -7.46 3.58
N ILE A 55 -3.92 -7.32 3.33
CA ILE A 55 -3.31 -7.42 1.98
C ILE A 55 -3.64 -8.78 1.34
N LEU A 56 -3.41 -9.88 2.06
CA LEU A 56 -3.67 -11.23 1.54
C LEU A 56 -5.13 -11.46 1.17
N LYS A 57 -6.06 -10.84 1.90
CA LYS A 57 -7.49 -10.91 1.60
C LYS A 57 -7.81 -10.24 0.26
N GLU A 58 -7.25 -9.06 0.00
CA GLU A 58 -7.45 -8.35 -1.28
C GLU A 58 -6.78 -9.08 -2.45
N ILE A 59 -5.55 -9.56 -2.27
CA ILE A 59 -4.85 -10.38 -3.28
C ILE A 59 -5.65 -11.64 -3.64
N LYS A 60 -6.28 -12.27 -2.65
CA LYS A 60 -7.07 -13.48 -2.90
C LYS A 60 -8.23 -13.22 -3.87
N LYS A 61 -8.87 -12.05 -3.81
CA LYS A 61 -10.01 -11.69 -4.69
C LYS A 61 -9.61 -11.68 -6.17
N ILE A 62 -8.46 -11.08 -6.49
CA ILE A 62 -7.99 -11.01 -7.89
C ILE A 62 -7.50 -12.37 -8.39
N LYS A 63 -6.82 -13.15 -7.53
CA LYS A 63 -6.37 -14.51 -7.89
C LYS A 63 -7.52 -15.50 -8.07
N GLU A 64 -8.63 -15.33 -7.34
CA GLU A 64 -9.84 -16.11 -7.56
C GLU A 64 -10.51 -15.76 -8.89
N LYS A 65 -10.62 -14.47 -9.23
CA LYS A 65 -11.12 -14.02 -10.55
C LYS A 65 -10.27 -14.55 -11.72
N GLU A 66 -8.94 -14.56 -11.60
CA GLU A 66 -8.07 -15.09 -12.65
C GLU A 66 -8.39 -16.57 -12.96
N ARG A 67 -8.70 -17.37 -11.94
CA ARG A 67 -9.06 -18.79 -12.13
C ARG A 67 -10.36 -18.97 -12.90
N GLU A 68 -11.29 -18.02 -12.77
CA GLU A 68 -12.59 -18.04 -13.46
C GLU A 68 -12.48 -17.54 -14.89
N THR A 69 -11.58 -16.59 -15.16
CA THR A 69 -11.37 -15.99 -16.48
C THR A 69 -9.88 -16.03 -16.87
N PRO A 70 -9.38 -17.16 -17.39
CA PRO A 70 -7.94 -17.35 -17.66
C PRO A 70 -7.40 -16.53 -18.84
N TYR A 71 -8.29 -15.90 -19.62
CA TYR A 71 -7.94 -15.07 -20.77
C TYR A 71 -8.46 -13.65 -20.60
N LEU A 72 -7.54 -12.72 -20.39
CA LEU A 72 -7.82 -11.29 -20.41
C LEU A 72 -7.16 -10.64 -21.64
N ILE A 73 -7.89 -9.74 -22.30
CA ILE A 73 -7.39 -8.87 -23.39
C ILE A 73 -6.49 -7.79 -22.79
N ASN A 74 -6.91 -7.23 -21.66
CA ASN A 74 -6.13 -6.28 -20.86
C ASN A 74 -6.02 -6.80 -19.43
N ARG A 75 -4.87 -6.59 -18.80
CA ARG A 75 -4.62 -7.08 -17.44
C ARG A 75 -5.49 -6.33 -16.42
N ASP A 76 -5.85 -7.02 -15.35
CA ASP A 76 -6.42 -6.38 -14.17
C ASP A 76 -5.32 -5.71 -13.35
N GLU A 77 -5.62 -4.58 -12.72
CA GLU A 77 -4.66 -3.83 -11.90
C GLU A 77 -5.24 -3.61 -10.51
N LEU A 78 -4.59 -4.17 -9.49
CA LEU A 78 -4.95 -3.99 -8.08
C LEU A 78 -3.92 -3.08 -7.42
N ASN A 79 -4.37 -1.93 -6.90
CA ASN A 79 -3.56 -1.01 -6.12
C ASN A 79 -4.07 -0.99 -4.69
N ILE A 80 -3.21 -1.36 -3.73
CA ILE A 80 -3.52 -1.36 -2.30
C ILE A 80 -2.65 -0.32 -1.61
N ASP A 81 -3.27 0.71 -1.06
CA ASP A 81 -2.60 1.77 -0.32
C ASP A 81 -3.05 1.80 1.14
N PHE A 82 -2.14 2.18 2.03
CA PHE A 82 -2.47 2.37 3.44
C PHE A 82 -2.10 3.76 3.97
N GLU A 83 -2.98 4.29 4.83
CA GLU A 83 -2.78 5.54 5.58
C GLU A 83 -2.89 5.30 7.09
N TYR A 84 -2.07 6.02 7.86
CA TYR A 84 -1.90 5.83 9.31
C TYR A 84 -2.00 7.17 9.99
N PHE A 85 -2.87 7.27 10.98
CA PHE A 85 -3.04 8.47 11.79
C PHE A 85 -2.86 8.11 13.25
N LEU A 86 -1.89 8.75 13.91
CA LEU A 86 -1.66 8.58 15.34
C LEU A 86 -2.61 9.48 16.12
N PHE A 87 -3.36 8.90 17.05
CA PHE A 87 -4.27 9.59 17.94
C PHE A 87 -3.85 9.37 19.39
N ASP A 88 -3.71 10.48 20.13
CA ASP A 88 -3.43 10.48 21.57
C ASP A 88 -2.19 9.65 21.97
N ASN A 89 -1.21 9.54 21.07
CA ASN A 89 -0.02 8.67 21.18
C ASN A 89 -0.28 7.17 21.46
N ARG A 90 -1.54 6.76 21.60
CA ARG A 90 -1.97 5.42 22.00
C ARG A 90 -2.62 4.67 20.84
N TYR A 91 -3.45 5.33 20.06
CA TYR A 91 -4.21 4.70 19.00
C TYR A 91 -3.59 5.02 17.64
N ILE A 92 -3.60 4.03 16.76
CA ILE A 92 -3.26 4.21 15.35
C ILE A 92 -4.53 3.91 14.57
N ASN A 93 -5.08 4.89 13.87
CA ASN A 93 -6.11 4.64 12.88
C ASN A 93 -5.43 4.20 11.59
N ILE A 94 -5.84 3.06 11.07
CA ILE A 94 -5.35 2.50 9.81
C ILE A 94 -6.48 2.57 8.81
N ILE A 95 -6.19 3.10 7.63
CA ILE A 95 -7.10 3.13 6.49
C ILE A 95 -6.44 2.34 5.36
N LEU A 96 -7.13 1.33 4.84
CA LEU A 96 -6.77 0.59 3.64
C LEU A 96 -7.64 1.10 2.49
N LYS A 97 -7.00 1.46 1.39
CA LYS A 97 -7.61 1.82 0.11
C LYS A 97 -7.26 0.73 -0.90
N SER A 98 -8.27 0.10 -1.50
CA SER A 98 -8.11 -0.97 -2.49
C SER A 98 -8.80 -0.52 -3.77
N ASP A 99 -8.01 -0.19 -4.79
CA ASP A 99 -8.47 0.21 -6.12
C ASP A 99 -8.21 -0.95 -7.09
N LEU A 100 -9.26 -1.50 -7.69
CA LEU A 100 -9.18 -2.60 -8.64
C LEU A 100 -9.75 -2.17 -9.99
N TYR A 101 -8.88 -2.09 -10.99
CA TYR A 101 -9.23 -1.89 -12.39
C TYR A 101 -9.37 -3.24 -13.09
N HIS A 102 -10.47 -3.42 -13.79
CA HIS A 102 -10.76 -4.58 -14.61
C HIS A 102 -10.47 -4.26 -16.08
N GLY A 103 -9.38 -4.82 -16.60
CA GLY A 103 -8.90 -4.46 -17.93
C GLY A 103 -9.87 -4.83 -19.06
N ASN A 104 -10.59 -5.95 -18.91
CA ASN A 104 -11.52 -6.43 -19.94
C ASN A 104 -12.81 -5.60 -20.02
N THR A 105 -13.32 -5.13 -18.88
CA THR A 105 -14.59 -4.42 -18.80
C THR A 105 -14.41 -2.91 -18.71
N ASN A 106 -13.17 -2.43 -18.57
CA ASN A 106 -12.83 -1.04 -18.25
C ASN A 106 -13.60 -0.51 -17.03
N GLN A 107 -13.84 -1.38 -16.05
CA GLN A 107 -14.56 -1.05 -14.82
C GLN A 107 -13.60 -0.90 -13.66
N ASN A 108 -13.92 0.01 -12.74
CA ASN A 108 -13.20 0.18 -11.49
C ASN A 108 -14.08 -0.27 -10.33
N SER A 109 -13.45 -0.86 -9.33
CA SER A 109 -14.04 -1.07 -8.01
C SER A 109 -13.12 -0.48 -6.95
N TYR A 110 -13.72 0.12 -5.94
CA TYR A 110 -13.02 0.78 -4.84
C TYR A 110 -13.54 0.27 -3.52
N GLU A 111 -12.62 -0.10 -2.63
CA GLU A 111 -12.95 -0.47 -1.26
C GLU A 111 -12.11 0.32 -0.26
N LEU A 112 -12.79 0.78 0.80
CA LEU A 112 -12.20 1.50 1.91
C LEU A 112 -12.48 0.76 3.21
N TYR A 113 -11.43 0.40 3.93
CA TYR A 113 -11.53 -0.18 5.26
C TYR A 113 -10.80 0.68 6.27
N SER A 114 -11.40 0.93 7.42
CA SER A 114 -10.75 1.65 8.51
C SER A 114 -10.87 0.89 9.84
N TYR A 115 -9.81 0.93 10.64
CA TYR A 115 -9.84 0.41 12.00
C TYR A 115 -8.83 1.12 12.90
N LEU A 116 -9.20 1.21 14.18
CA LEU A 116 -8.30 1.68 15.24
C LEU A 116 -7.51 0.51 15.83
N TYR A 117 -6.21 0.72 16.03
CA TYR A 117 -5.30 -0.19 16.70
C TYR A 117 -4.80 0.45 18.01
N ASP A 118 -5.09 -0.18 19.15
CA ASP A 118 -4.56 0.23 20.46
C ASP A 118 -3.12 -0.28 20.61
N ARG A 119 -2.14 0.62 20.77
CA ARG A 119 -0.72 0.24 20.91
C ARG A 119 -0.41 -0.47 22.23
N VAL A 120 -1.31 -0.38 23.21
CA VAL A 120 -1.08 -0.86 24.58
C VAL A 120 -1.70 -2.25 24.82
N ARG A 121 -2.57 -2.74 23.92
CA ARG A 121 -3.24 -4.05 24.01
C ARG A 121 -2.83 -4.96 22.84
#